data_AF-A0A377FWM2-F1
#
_entry.id   AF-A0A377FWM2-F1
#
_cell.length_a   1.000
_cell.length_b   1.000
_cell.length_c   1.000
_cell.angle_alpha   90.00
_cell.angle_beta   90.00
_cell.angle_gamma   90.00
#
_symmetry.space_group_name_H-M   'P 1'
#
loop_
_entity.id
_entity.type
_entity.pdbx_description
1 polymer ?
#
loop_
_entity_poly.entity_id
_entity_poly.type
_entity_poly.pdbx_seq_one_letter_code
_entity_poly.pdbx_strand_id
1 'polypeptide(L)' 'MDILILIALLGAVVFILFSWKPHHRSPFEHRSTFYPRESQTTTCPHCQTSVRRQEHGQTCHSCGKSF' A
#
# COMPACT_ATOMS: atom_id res chain seq x y z
N MET A 1 43.43 -9.94 27.78
CA MET A 1 42.48 -10.86 27.11
C MET A 1 41.04 -10.51 27.49
N ASP A 2 40.78 -10.16 28.74
CA ASP A 2 39.44 -9.87 29.29
C ASP A 2 38.75 -8.64 28.66
N ILE A 3 39.51 -7.59 28.36
CA ILE A 3 38.96 -6.36 27.77
C ILE A 3 38.41 -6.61 26.36
N LEU A 4 39.06 -7.49 25.58
CA LEU A 4 38.61 -7.84 24.22
C LEU A 4 37.30 -8.63 24.27
N ILE A 5 37.16 -9.52 25.26
CA ILE A 5 35.93 -10.29 25.49
C ILE A 5 34.79 -9.35 25.89
N LEU A 6 35.07 -8.36 26.75
CA LEU A 6 34.08 -7.37 27.17
C LEU A 6 33.55 -6.56 25.98
N ILE A 7 34.45 -6.12 25.09
CA ILE A 7 34.09 -5.37 23.88
C ILE A 7 33.25 -6.24 22.92
N ALA A 8 33.63 -7.51 22.75
CA ALA A 8 32.89 -8.44 21.90
C ALA A 8 31.46 -8.70 22.42
N LEU A 9 31.30 -8.86 23.74
CA LEU A 9 29.99 -9.02 24.37
C LEU A 9 29.13 -7.76 24.23
N LEU A 10 29.71 -6.58 24.46
CA LEU A 10 29.00 -5.32 24.28
C LEU A 10 28.55 -5.11 22.82
N GLY A 11 29.42 -5.43 21.86
CA GLY A 11 29.11 -5.37 20.43
C GLY A 11 27.96 -6.31 20.04
N ALA A 12 27.97 -7.55 20.54
CA ALA A 12 26.92 -8.52 20.27
C ALA A 12 25.56 -8.07 20.83
N VAL A 13 25.53 -7.53 22.05
CA VAL A 13 24.29 -7.02 22.67
C VAL A 13 23.73 -5.84 21.88
N VAL A 14 24.58 -4.89 21.48
CA VAL A 14 24.16 -3.73 20.66
C VAL A 14 23.63 -4.18 19.29
N PHE A 15 24.30 -5.15 18.66
CA PHE A 15 23.88 -5.70 17.37
C PHE A 15 22.52 -6.39 17.45
N ILE A 16 22.30 -7.21 18.49
CA ILE A 16 21.01 -7.87 18.72
C ILE A 16 19.92 -6.83 18.94
N LEU A 17 20.13 -5.85 19.82
CA LEU A 17 19.16 -4.77 20.09
C LEU A 17 18.84 -3.94 18.85
N PHE A 18 19.83 -3.68 17.99
CA PHE A 18 19.63 -2.95 16.74
C PHE A 18 18.87 -3.79 15.70
N SER A 19 19.18 -5.09 15.59
CA SER A 19 18.47 -6.03 14.71
C SER A 19 17.04 -6.31 15.19
N TRP A 20 16.81 -6.22 16.50
CA TRP A 20 15.52 -6.38 17.15
C TRP A 20 14.73 -5.08 17.22
N LYS A 21 15.19 -3.99 16.60
CA LYS A 21 14.24 -2.93 16.27
C LYS A 21 13.17 -3.58 15.41
N PRO A 22 11.93 -3.73 15.90
CA PRO A 22 10.87 -4.15 15.03
C PRO A 22 10.89 -3.13 13.90
N HIS A 23 10.78 -3.60 12.65
CA HIS A 23 10.17 -2.78 11.63
C HIS A 23 8.79 -2.38 12.18
N HIS A 24 8.75 -1.32 13.00
CA HIS A 24 7.59 -0.48 13.16
C HIS A 24 7.42 0.15 11.79
N ARG A 25 6.87 -0.64 10.87
CA ARG A 25 5.99 -0.15 9.82
C ARG A 25 5.06 0.77 10.56
N SER A 26 5.29 2.06 10.37
CA SER A 26 4.39 3.07 10.86
C SER A 26 2.97 2.62 10.48
N PRO A 27 1.97 2.70 11.36
CA PRO A 27 0.59 2.42 10.98
C PRO A 27 0.09 3.40 9.89
N PHE A 28 0.90 4.41 9.54
CA PHE A 28 0.66 5.35 8.45
C PHE A 28 1.09 4.85 7.07
N GLU A 29 1.81 3.73 6.97
CA GLU A 29 2.10 3.04 5.70
C GLU A 29 0.92 2.17 5.23
N HIS A 30 -0.26 2.41 5.81
CA HIS A 30 -1.57 2.02 5.26
C HIS A 30 -2.43 3.22 4.90
N ARG A 31 -1.81 4.41 4.75
CA ARG A 31 -2.27 5.31 3.71
C ARG A 31 -1.63 4.83 2.41
N SER A 32 -2.08 3.66 1.93
CA SER A 32 -2.18 3.52 0.49
C SER A 32 -3.01 4.74 0.09
N THR A 33 -2.32 5.74 -0.46
CA THR A 33 -2.95 6.62 -1.43
C THR A 33 -3.89 5.72 -2.19
N PHE A 34 -5.17 6.07 -2.10
CA PHE A 34 -6.20 5.56 -2.97
C PHE A 34 -5.73 5.96 -4.38
N TYR A 35 -4.70 5.30 -4.89
CA TYR A 35 -4.51 5.11 -6.30
C TYR A 35 -5.78 4.38 -6.63
N PRO A 36 -6.75 4.99 -7.33
CA PRO A 36 -7.86 4.24 -7.84
C PRO A 36 -7.19 3.24 -8.78
N ARG A 37 -6.93 2.04 -8.27
CA ARG A 37 -6.54 0.84 -9.00
C ARG A 37 -7.37 0.92 -10.25
N GLU A 38 -6.75 1.26 -11.38
CA GLU A 38 -7.43 1.69 -12.60
C GLU A 38 -8.65 0.81 -12.77
N SER A 39 -9.79 1.31 -12.30
CA SER A 39 -10.85 0.38 -11.98
C SER A 39 -11.40 0.05 -13.35
N GLN A 40 -11.21 -1.21 -13.75
CA GLN A 40 -11.74 -1.73 -15.00
C GLN A 40 -13.26 -1.53 -15.07
N THR A 41 -13.88 -1.10 -13.98
CA THR A 41 -15.25 -0.64 -13.86
C THR A 41 -15.31 0.83 -13.42
N THR A 42 -16.13 1.63 -14.08
CA THR A 42 -16.53 2.99 -13.70
C THR A 42 -18.01 3.02 -13.35
N THR A 43 -18.43 3.94 -12.50
CA THR A 43 -19.84 4.07 -12.09
C THR A 43 -20.54 5.05 -13.02
N CYS A 44 -21.68 4.66 -13.61
CA CYS A 44 -22.46 5.56 -14.44
C CYS A 44 -23.08 6.69 -13.58
N PRO A 45 -22.89 7.98 -13.93
CA PRO A 45 -23.43 9.10 -13.17
C PRO A 45 -24.97 9.19 -13.23
N HIS A 46 -25.61 8.51 -14.19
CA HIS A 46 -27.06 8.58 -14.39
C HIS A 46 -27.85 7.51 -13.64
N CYS A 47 -27.32 6.30 -13.55
CA CYS A 47 -28.02 5.16 -12.95
C CYS A 47 -27.21 4.46 -11.86
N GLN A 48 -26.02 4.97 -11.52
CA GLN A 48 -25.11 4.45 -10.51
C GLN A 48 -24.68 3.00 -10.72
N THR A 49 -24.91 2.46 -11.91
CA THR A 49 -24.51 1.10 -12.28
C THR A 49 -23.02 1.05 -12.56
N SER A 50 -22.32 0.03 -12.03
CA SER A 50 -20.93 -0.24 -12.36
C SER A 50 -20.83 -0.82 -13.77
N VAL A 51 -20.17 -0.10 -14.67
CA VAL A 51 -19.95 -0.51 -16.06
C VAL A 51 -18.47 -0.63 -16.36
N ARG A 52 -18.08 -1.50 -17.29
CA ARG A 52 -16.66 -1.68 -17.64
C ARG A 52 -16.11 -0.40 -18.28
N ARG A 53 -14.98 0.09 -17.78
CA ARG A 53 -14.27 1.28 -18.27
C ARG A 53 -13.76 1.01 -19.69
N GLN A 54 -14.15 1.85 -20.63
CA GLN A 54 -13.64 1.85 -22.01
C GLN A 54 -12.52 2.90 -22.14
N GLU A 55 -11.57 2.66 -23.04
CA GLU A 55 -10.44 3.58 -23.27
C GLU A 55 -10.90 4.92 -23.87
N HIS A 56 -11.97 4.90 -24.68
CA HIS A 56 -12.50 6.07 -25.36
C HIS A 56 -14.04 6.01 -25.39
N GLY A 57 -14.70 7.03 -24.83
CA GLY A 57 -16.16 7.16 -24.80
C GLY A 57 -16.84 6.08 -23.94
N GLN A 58 -17.50 6.47 -22.85
CA GLN A 58 -18.15 5.50 -21.97
C GLN A 58 -19.66 5.49 -22.17
N THR A 59 -20.20 4.43 -22.79
CA THR A 59 -21.66 4.23 -22.83
C THR A 59 -22.10 3.24 -21.76
N CYS A 60 -23.11 3.62 -20.97
CA CYS A 60 -23.69 2.72 -19.98
C CYS A 60 -24.65 1.73 -20.64
N HIS A 61 -24.42 0.42 -20.49
CA HIS A 61 -25.33 -0.60 -21.02
C HIS A 61 -26.69 -0.64 -20.31
N SER A 62 -26.76 -0.15 -19.06
CA SER A 62 -28.01 -0.16 -18.29
C SER A 62 -28.98 0.97 -18.65
N CYS A 63 -28.47 2.16 -19.03
CA CYS A 63 -29.31 3.33 -19.30
C CYS A 63 -29.12 3.93 -20.71
N GLY A 64 -28.19 3.38 -21.50
CA GLY A 64 -27.90 3.82 -22.86
C GLY A 64 -27.23 5.19 -22.97
N LYS A 65 -26.90 5.86 -21.85
CA LYS A 65 -26.28 7.19 -21.84
C LYS A 65 -24.75 7.12 -21.94
N SER A 66 -24.17 8.03 -22.71
CA SER A 66 -22.73 8.24 -22.86
C SER A 66 -22.20 9.28 -21.87
N PHE A 67 -21.00 9.06 -21.33
CA PHE A 67 -20.28 9.96 -20.42
C PHE A 67 -18.76 9.77 -20.51
#